data_AF-A0A3P7VA74-F1
#
_entry.id   AF-A0A3P7VA74-F1
#
_cell.length_a   1.000
_cell.length_b   1.000
_cell.length_c   1.000
_cell.angle_alpha   90.00
_cell.angle_beta   90.00
_cell.angle_gamma   90.00
#
_symmetry.space_group_name_H-M   'P 1'
#
loop_
_entity.id
_entity.type
_entity.pdbx_description
1 polymer ?
#
loop_
_entity_poly.entity_id
_entity_poly.type
_entity_poly.pdbx_seq_one_letter_code
_entity_poly.pdbx_strand_id
1 'polypeptide(L)' 'MRREREDVLQDLFKAFERHQYYTFKDLVNLTKQPANYLQEILKEIGVFNSRPPHQNMWELKPEYRHYKEASKD' A
#
# COMPACT_ATOMS: atom_id res chain seq x y z
N MET A 1 1.06 -2.02 -18.81
CA MET A 1 -0.03 -2.99 -18.52
C MET A 1 -0.39 -2.86 -17.05
N ARG A 2 -1.69 -2.83 -16.73
CA ARG A 2 -2.19 -2.90 -15.35
C ARG A 2 -2.07 -4.35 -14.88
N ARG A 3 -1.49 -4.56 -13.70
CA ARG A 3 -1.46 -5.89 -13.06
C ARG A 3 -2.77 -6.14 -12.32
N GLU A 4 -3.08 -7.41 -12.06
CA GLU A 4 -4.25 -7.79 -11.28
C GLU A 4 -4.21 -7.16 -9.89
N ARG A 5 -5.37 -6.80 -9.36
CA ARG A 5 -5.48 -6.07 -8.08
C ARG A 5 -4.81 -6.83 -6.95
N GLU A 6 -4.96 -8.15 -6.93
CA GLU A 6 -4.40 -9.01 -5.90
C GLU A 6 -2.86 -8.98 -5.91
N ASP A 7 -2.23 -9.03 -7.09
CA ASP A 7 -0.77 -8.95 -7.20
C ASP A 7 -0.23 -7.61 -6.68
N VAL A 8 -0.94 -6.51 -6.97
CA VAL A 8 -0.57 -5.17 -6.50
C VAL A 8 -0.73 -5.07 -4.98
N LEU A 9 -1.78 -5.66 -4.41
CA LEU A 9 -1.96 -5.74 -2.96
C LEU A 9 -0.83 -6.52 -2.29
N GLN A 10 -0.46 -7.68 -2.83
CA GLN A 10 0.65 -8.48 -2.32
C GLN A 10 1.97 -7.72 -2.34
N ASP A 11 2.24 -6.96 -3.41
CA ASP A 11 3.43 -6.11 -3.49
C ASP A 11 3.40 -4.96 -2.47
N LEU A 12 2.25 -4.33 -2.26
CA LEU A 12 2.08 -3.29 -1.24
C LEU A 12 2.30 -3.85 0.16
N PHE A 13 1.70 -4.99 0.50
CA PHE A 13 1.89 -5.63 1.80
C PHE A 13 3.35 -6.01 2.04
N LYS A 14 4.02 -6.61 1.05
CA LYS A 14 5.47 -6.91 1.14
C LYS A 14 6.33 -5.65 1.29
N ALA A 15 5.94 -4.53 0.69
CA ALA A 15 6.63 -3.26 0.90
C ALA A 15 6.45 -2.82 2.36
N PHE A 16 5.21 -2.79 2.85
CA PHE A 16 4.89 -2.36 4.22
C PHE A 16 5.43 -3.28 5.32
N GLU A 17 5.68 -4.57 5.04
CA GLU A 17 6.43 -5.49 5.91
C GLU A 17 7.89 -5.02 6.13
N ARG A 18 8.49 -4.28 5.17
CA ARG A 18 9.87 -3.77 5.27
C ARG A 18 9.94 -2.39 5.90
N HIS A 19 9.02 -1.51 5.56
CA HIS A 19 8.94 -0.15 6.11
C HIS A 19 7.48 0.24 6.33
N GLN A 20 7.15 0.73 7.53
CA GLN A 20 5.76 1.09 7.87
C GLN A 20 5.21 2.26 7.03
N TYR A 21 6.09 3.13 6.54
CA TYR A 21 5.72 4.36 5.85
C TYR A 21 6.39 4.45 4.48
N TYR A 22 5.62 4.80 3.45
CA TYR A 22 6.14 5.09 2.12
C TYR A 22 5.57 6.37 1.54
N THR A 23 6.36 7.10 0.75
CA THR A 23 5.78 8.16 -0.09
C THR A 23 4.97 7.53 -1.23
N PHE A 24 3.98 8.25 -1.74
CA PHE A 24 3.20 7.78 -2.90
C PHE A 24 4.10 7.51 -4.12
N LYS A 25 5.14 8.35 -4.33
CA LYS A 25 6.11 8.20 -5.41
C LYS A 25 6.87 6.88 -5.32
N ASP A 26 7.27 6.46 -4.11
CA ASP A 26 7.98 5.21 -3.91
C ASP A 26 7.08 4.01 -4.21
N LEU A 27 5.81 4.06 -3.80
CA LEU A 27 4.84 2.99 -4.09
C LEU A 27 4.57 2.87 -5.59
N VAL A 28 4.49 3.98 -6.33
CA VAL A 28 4.39 3.96 -7.80
C VAL A 28 5.63 3.30 -8.42
N ASN A 29 6.83 3.64 -7.96
CA ASN A 29 8.07 3.07 -8.48
C ASN A 29 8.23 1.58 -8.15
N LEU A 30 7.84 1.17 -6.93
CA LEU A 30 7.91 -0.23 -6.48
C LEU A 30 6.92 -1.11 -7.25
N THR A 31 5.67 -0.64 -7.39
CA THR A 31 4.61 -1.42 -8.03
C THR A 31 4.58 -1.27 -9.56
N LYS A 32 5.25 -0.25 -10.10
CA LYS A 32 5.23 0.12 -11.53
C LYS A 32 3.80 0.22 -12.09
N GLN A 33 2.84 0.65 -11.26
CA GLN A 33 1.43 0.78 -11.64
C GLN A 33 1.06 2.24 -11.96
N PRO A 34 0.01 2.47 -12.77
CA PRO A 34 -0.55 3.79 -12.97
C PRO A 34 -0.96 4.45 -11.65
N ALA A 35 -0.64 5.74 -11.50
CA ALA A 35 -0.86 6.49 -10.26
C ALA A 35 -2.35 6.53 -9.85
N ASN A 36 -3.25 6.76 -10.79
CA ASN A 36 -4.70 6.75 -10.52
C ASN A 36 -5.17 5.41 -9.93
N TYR A 37 -4.72 4.30 -10.51
CA TYR A 37 -5.08 2.97 -10.05
C TYR A 37 -4.51 2.67 -8.67
N LEU A 38 -3.24 3.03 -8.43
CA LEU A 38 -2.62 2.84 -7.14
C LEU A 38 -3.27 3.69 -6.05
N GLN A 39 -3.71 4.90 -6.39
CA GLN A 39 -4.41 5.79 -5.47
C GLN A 39 -5.77 5.23 -5.03
N GLU A 40 -6.52 4.57 -5.93
CA GLU A 40 -7.77 3.90 -5.59
C GLU A 40 -7.53 2.78 -4.56
N ILE A 41 -6.54 1.92 -4.81
CA ILE A 41 -6.18 0.83 -3.88
C ILE A 41 -5.76 1.40 -2.51
N LEU A 42 -4.87 2.41 -2.50
CA LEU A 42 -4.38 2.98 -1.24
C LEU A 42 -5.47 3.68 -0.43
N LYS A 43 -6.50 4.25 -1.06
CA LYS A 43 -7.66 4.80 -0.34
C LYS A 43 -8.47 3.71 0.37
N GLU A 44 -8.49 2.50 -0.18
CA GLU A 44 -9.21 1.36 0.41
C GLU A 44 -8.41 0.76 1.58
N ILE A 45 -7.11 0.51 1.40
CA ILE A 45 -6.31 -0.25 2.38
C ILE A 45 -5.37 0.57 3.26
N GLY A 46 -5.14 1.84 2.91
CA GLY A 46 -4.13 2.69 3.54
C GLY A 46 -4.69 3.93 4.21
N VAL A 47 -3.81 4.62 4.93
CA VAL A 47 -4.02 5.91 5.58
C VAL A 47 -2.98 6.89 5.05
N PHE A 48 -3.42 8.07 4.61
CA PHE A 48 -2.53 9.15 4.23
C PHE A 48 -2.21 10.04 5.44
N ASN A 49 -0.93 10.14 5.78
CA ASN A 49 -0.44 10.95 6.88
C ASN A 49 -0.22 12.39 6.42
N SER A 50 -1.06 13.31 6.87
CA SER A 50 -0.98 14.73 6.53
C SER A 50 -0.14 15.57 7.50
N ARG A 51 0.40 14.95 8.56
CA ARG A 51 1.14 15.62 9.65
C ARG A 51 2.50 14.96 9.91
N PRO A 52 3.49 15.70 10.46
CA PRO A 52 4.76 15.13 10.91
C PRO A 52 4.55 14.04 11.98
N PRO A 53 5.51 13.10 12.15
CA PRO A 53 6.79 13.00 11.44
C PRO A 53 6.72 12.35 10.04
N HIS A 54 5.59 11.73 9.67
CA HIS A 54 5.42 10.99 8.42
C HIS A 54 4.56 11.74 7.40
N GLN A 55 4.71 13.06 7.34
CA GLN A 55 3.89 13.90 6.47
C GLN A 55 4.07 13.50 5.00
N ASN A 56 2.96 13.43 4.27
CA ASN A 56 2.84 13.01 2.88
C ASN A 56 3.22 11.53 2.62
N MET A 57 3.19 10.69 3.65
CA MET A 57 3.41 9.25 3.54
C MET A 57 2.13 8.46 3.72
N TRP A 58 2.09 7.27 3.14
CA TRP A 58 1.05 6.27 3.33
C TRP A 58 1.53 5.20 4.31
N GLU A 59 0.59 4.68 5.10
CA GLU A 59 0.74 3.44 5.87
C GLU A 59 -0.51 2.56 5.69
N LEU A 60 -0.43 1.28 6.07
CA LEU A 60 -1.60 0.40 6.07
C LEU A 60 -2.56 0.76 7.22
N LYS A 61 -3.87 0.67 6.96
CA LYS A 61 -4.84 0.67 8.06
C LYS A 61 -4.58 -0.55 8.97
N PRO A 62 -4.81 -0.44 10.30
CA PRO A 62 -4.54 -1.52 11.25
C PRO A 62 -5.16 -2.86 10.86
N GLU A 63 -6.36 -2.85 10.31
CA GLU A 63 -7.12 -4.05 9.88
C GLU A 63 -6.44 -4.83 8.74
N TYR A 64 -5.59 -4.19 7.94
CA TYR A 64 -4.88 -4.85 6.83
C TYR A 64 -3.47 -5.31 7.19
N ARG A 65 -2.99 -5.03 8.42
CA ARG A 65 -1.65 -5.47 8.86
C ARG A 65 -1.55 -7.00 8.97
N HIS A 66 -2.68 -7.68 9.11
CA HIS A 66 -2.80 -9.13 9.27
C HIS A 66 -3.44 -9.83 8.07
N TYR A 67 -3.48 -9.20 6.89
CA TYR A 67 -4.21 -9.71 5.72
C TYR A 67 -3.85 -11.17 5.32
N LYS A 68 -2.66 -11.65 5.67
CA LYS A 68 -2.23 -13.06 5.46
C LYS A 68 -2.90 -14.09 6.39
N GLU A 69 -3.43 -13.71 7.55
CA GLU A 69 -3.99 -14.68 8.50
C GLU A 69 -5.38 -15.18 8.08
N ALA A 70 -6.10 -14.46 7.21
CA ALA A 70 -7.45 -14.83 6.78
C ALA A 70 -7.52 -15.70 5.52
N SER A 71 -6.39 -16.06 4.89
CA SER A 71 -6.35 -16.82 3.62
C SER A 71 -5.61 -18.15 3.71
N LYS A 72 -5.38 -18.66 4.92
CA LYS A 72 -4.96 -20.05 5.15
C LYS A 72 -6.11 -20.87 5.74
N ASP A 73 -7.06 -21.24 4.89
CA ASP A 73 -7.93 -22.40 5.07
C ASP A 73 -8.11 -23.10 3.71
#